data_AF-A0A1J8R794-F1
#
_entry.id   AF-A0A1J8R794-F1
#
_cell.length_a   1.000
_cell.length_b   1.000
_cell.length_c   1.000
_cell.angle_alpha   90.00
_cell.angle_beta   90.00
_cell.angle_gamma   90.00
#
_symmetry.space_group_name_H-M   'P 1'
#
loop_
_entity.id
_entity.type
_entity.pdbx_description
1 polymer ?
#
loop_
_entity_poly.entity_id
_entity_poly.type
_entity_poly.pdbx_seq_one_letter_code
_entity_poly.pdbx_strand_id
1 'polypeptide(L)'
;MESIYSSSAFTIFAVSCTSARDLLPGVLPGTRDPKQHIAKIQGLHLAVPLPVPNEAVASSVWNERGWTYQEVMLSRRRIFFTAHQVLFECRLDVCSEDIVTEPSNSSTMYSLATTGIGQVLRSSAPMYGRRDSYMDLYIQVIKEYTQRSLTVESDIVDAVAALLKAMTKGVKENDGDFSKAFKFGMPIGRNLEEG
;
A
#
# COMPACT_ATOMS: atom_id res chain seq x y z
N MET A 1 -15.64 -0.16 -8.19
CA MET A 1 -14.68 -0.20 -7.07
C MET A 1 -13.89 1.11 -6.91
N GLU A 2 -13.30 1.67 -7.98
CA GLU A 2 -12.49 2.91 -7.93
C GLU A 2 -13.13 4.06 -7.14
N SER A 3 -14.37 4.45 -7.46
CA SER A 3 -15.06 5.58 -6.81
C SER A 3 -15.27 5.37 -5.31
N ILE A 4 -15.49 4.13 -4.87
CA ILE A 4 -15.74 3.78 -3.46
C ILE A 4 -14.46 3.95 -2.64
N TYR A 5 -13.40 3.21 -2.97
CA TYR A 5 -12.15 3.24 -2.19
C TYR A 5 -11.45 4.60 -2.30
N SER A 6 -11.46 5.23 -3.47
CA SER A 6 -10.80 6.52 -3.67
C SER A 6 -11.53 7.70 -3.01
N SER A 7 -12.83 7.56 -2.72
CA SER A 7 -13.63 8.58 -2.02
C SER A 7 -13.89 8.25 -0.55
N SER A 8 -13.50 7.05 -0.10
CA SER A 8 -13.61 6.67 1.30
C SER A 8 -12.77 7.60 2.19
N ALA A 9 -13.30 7.92 3.38
CA ALA A 9 -12.54 8.68 4.37
C ALA A 9 -11.28 7.91 4.79
N PHE A 10 -11.47 6.62 5.06
CA PHE A 10 -10.46 5.60 5.28
C PHE A 10 -11.05 4.23 4.93
N THR A 11 -10.20 3.26 4.64
CA THR A 11 -10.57 1.86 4.43
C THR A 11 -9.95 0.99 5.52
N ILE A 12 -10.75 0.11 6.10
CA ILE A 12 -10.33 -0.83 7.14
C ILE A 12 -10.04 -2.18 6.49
N PHE A 13 -8.85 -2.71 6.76
CA PHE A 13 -8.38 -4.00 6.26
C PHE A 13 -8.21 -4.95 7.45
N ALA A 14 -9.00 -6.02 7.45
CA ALA A 14 -8.93 -7.09 8.44
C ALA A 14 -7.87 -8.13 8.01
N VAL A 15 -6.60 -7.71 8.00
CA VAL A 15 -5.47 -8.47 7.41
C VAL A 15 -5.32 -9.86 8.03
N SER A 16 -5.45 -9.96 9.35
CA SER A 16 -5.29 -11.23 10.07
C SER A 16 -6.59 -12.03 10.22
N CYS A 17 -7.68 -11.55 9.65
CA CYS A 17 -8.96 -12.24 9.65
C CYS A 17 -9.10 -13.13 8.41
N THR A 18 -9.67 -14.32 8.61
CA THR A 18 -9.95 -15.27 7.53
C THR A 18 -11.35 -15.06 6.93
N SER A 19 -12.27 -14.53 7.74
CA SER A 19 -13.68 -14.31 7.43
C SER A 19 -14.19 -12.96 7.95
N ALA A 20 -15.27 -12.46 7.35
CA ALA A 20 -15.97 -11.25 7.80
C ALA A 20 -16.65 -11.39 9.18
N ARG A 21 -16.69 -12.60 9.73
CA ARG A 21 -17.23 -12.88 11.07
C ARG A 21 -16.16 -12.83 12.17
N ASP A 22 -14.89 -12.78 11.79
CA ASP A 22 -13.79 -12.77 12.75
C ASP A 22 -13.75 -11.40 13.45
N LEU A 23 -13.35 -11.41 14.73
CA LEU A 23 -13.15 -10.19 15.48
C LEU A 23 -11.88 -9.49 15.01
N LEU A 24 -11.90 -8.15 14.95
CA LEU A 24 -10.72 -7.36 14.63
C LEU A 24 -9.73 -7.41 15.82
N PRO A 25 -8.48 -7.89 15.61
CA PRO A 25 -7.47 -7.94 16.66
C PRO A 25 -7.20 -6.56 17.26
N GLY A 26 -7.27 -6.45 18.59
CA GLY A 26 -6.99 -5.22 19.34
C GLY A 26 -8.21 -4.33 19.59
N VAL A 27 -9.37 -4.62 19.01
CA VAL A 27 -10.62 -3.88 19.30
C VAL A 27 -11.28 -4.35 20.59
N LEU A 28 -11.31 -5.67 20.81
CA LEU A 28 -11.84 -6.26 22.03
C LEU A 28 -10.71 -6.91 22.85
N PRO A 29 -10.80 -6.91 24.19
CA PRO A 29 -9.83 -7.59 25.05
C PRO A 29 -9.65 -9.06 24.64
N GLY A 30 -8.40 -9.54 24.63
CA GLY A 30 -8.07 -10.93 24.32
C GLY A 30 -8.09 -11.31 22.84
N THR A 31 -8.45 -10.39 21.93
CA THR A 31 -8.39 -10.64 20.47
C THR A 31 -6.99 -10.51 19.88
N ARG A 32 -6.03 -9.99 20.65
CA ARG A 32 -4.64 -9.78 20.26
C ARG A 32 -3.71 -9.86 21.47
N ASP A 33 -2.56 -10.51 21.30
CA ASP A 33 -1.49 -10.60 22.29
C ASP A 33 -0.13 -10.39 21.60
N PRO A 34 0.29 -9.13 21.37
CA PRO A 34 1.52 -8.86 20.67
C PRO A 34 2.74 -9.10 21.56
N LYS A 35 3.63 -9.99 21.10
CA LYS A 35 4.88 -10.31 21.79
C LYS A 35 6.01 -9.45 21.25
N GLN A 36 6.22 -8.30 21.89
CA GLN A 36 7.37 -7.45 21.59
C GLN A 36 8.57 -7.85 22.46
N HIS A 37 9.73 -8.06 21.85
CA HIS A 37 10.95 -8.31 22.61
C HIS A 37 11.51 -7.00 23.15
N ILE A 38 11.61 -6.89 24.47
CA ILE A 38 12.15 -5.72 25.17
C ILE A 38 13.32 -6.16 26.05
N ALA A 39 14.46 -5.51 25.88
CA ALA A 39 15.68 -5.76 26.66
C ALA A 39 16.13 -4.49 27.38
N LYS A 40 16.65 -4.65 28.61
CA LYS A 40 17.27 -3.55 29.36
C LYS A 40 18.79 -3.66 29.29
N ILE A 41 19.43 -2.71 28.61
CA ILE A 41 20.89 -2.67 28.44
C ILE A 41 21.40 -1.35 29.01
N GLN A 42 22.27 -1.42 30.02
CA GLN A 42 22.87 -0.23 30.66
C GLN A 42 21.84 0.84 31.11
N GLY A 43 20.67 0.41 31.56
CA GLY A 43 19.60 1.31 32.00
C GLY A 43 18.63 1.76 30.90
N LEU A 44 18.92 1.49 29.62
CA LEU A 44 18.04 1.79 28.48
C LEU A 44 17.10 0.62 28.20
N HIS A 45 15.84 0.90 27.90
CA HIS A 45 14.91 -0.08 27.35
C HIS A 45 15.00 -0.06 25.82
N LEU A 46 15.39 -1.18 25.23
CA LEU A 46 15.44 -1.39 23.79
C LEU A 46 14.33 -2.36 23.41
N ALA A 47 13.56 -2.04 22.37
CA ALA A 47 12.50 -2.88 21.86
C ALA A 47 12.78 -3.24 20.40
N VAL A 48 12.49 -4.48 20.01
CA VAL A 48 12.42 -4.86 18.60
C VAL A 48 11.08 -4.36 18.06
N PRO A 49 11.04 -3.61 16.96
CA PRO A 49 9.78 -3.20 16.34
C PRO A 49 8.91 -4.41 16.01
N LEU A 50 7.61 -4.27 16.22
CA LEU A 50 6.62 -5.21 15.70
C LEU A 50 6.63 -5.17 14.15
N PRO A 51 6.11 -6.22 13.48
CA PRO A 51 6.11 -6.28 12.02
C PRO A 51 5.57 -5.01 11.39
N VAL A 52 6.35 -4.47 10.46
CA VAL A 52 6.01 -3.29 9.66
C VAL A 52 4.93 -3.64 8.60
N PRO A 53 4.23 -2.66 8.00
CA PRO A 53 3.06 -2.94 7.15
C PRO A 53 3.30 -3.93 6.02
N ASN A 54 4.40 -3.77 5.27
CA ASN A 54 4.75 -4.68 4.20
C ASN A 54 4.96 -6.13 4.69
N GLU A 55 5.63 -6.34 5.82
CA GLU A 55 5.85 -7.67 6.41
C GLU A 55 4.55 -8.30 6.92
N ALA A 56 3.76 -7.52 7.65
CA ALA A 56 2.50 -7.97 8.26
C ALA A 56 1.46 -8.34 7.20
N VAL A 57 1.44 -7.64 6.05
CA VAL A 57 0.51 -7.93 4.96
C VAL A 57 1.05 -8.98 3.99
N ALA A 58 2.35 -8.96 3.67
CA ALA A 58 2.92 -9.94 2.73
C ALA A 58 2.71 -11.39 3.18
N SER A 59 2.71 -11.64 4.49
CA SER A 59 2.48 -12.96 5.10
C SER A 59 1.00 -13.34 5.30
N SER A 60 0.06 -12.45 4.94
CA SER A 60 -1.36 -12.65 5.22
C SER A 60 -2.11 -13.37 4.09
N VAL A 61 -3.03 -14.28 4.45
CA VAL A 61 -4.00 -14.89 3.53
C VAL A 61 -4.87 -13.83 2.84
N TRP A 62 -5.11 -12.70 3.51
CA TRP A 62 -5.81 -11.56 2.92
C TRP A 62 -5.08 -11.04 1.67
N ASN A 63 -3.74 -11.00 1.68
CA ASN A 63 -2.95 -10.50 0.55
C ASN A 63 -2.87 -11.48 -0.63
N GLU A 64 -3.30 -12.73 -0.47
CA GLU A 64 -3.32 -13.73 -1.54
C GLU A 64 -4.52 -13.54 -2.50
N ARG A 65 -5.53 -12.76 -2.12
CA ARG A 65 -6.78 -12.61 -2.89
C ARG A 65 -6.65 -11.50 -3.92
N GLY A 66 -6.94 -11.74 -5.20
CA GLY A 66 -6.74 -10.73 -6.26
C GLY A 66 -7.52 -9.43 -6.06
N TRP A 67 -8.73 -9.50 -5.50
CA TRP A 67 -9.56 -8.32 -5.24
C TRP A 67 -8.97 -7.40 -4.16
N THR A 68 -8.22 -7.93 -3.19
CA THR A 68 -7.66 -7.12 -2.09
C THR A 68 -6.58 -6.15 -2.56
N TYR A 69 -5.92 -6.46 -3.68
CA TYR A 69 -4.99 -5.52 -4.30
C TYR A 69 -5.68 -4.25 -4.80
N GLN A 70 -6.86 -4.39 -5.40
CA GLN A 70 -7.63 -3.23 -5.86
C GLN A 70 -8.03 -2.35 -4.69
N GLU A 71 -8.47 -2.95 -3.59
CA GLU A 71 -8.85 -2.19 -2.39
C GLU A 71 -7.66 -1.37 -1.87
N VAL A 72 -6.50 -2.00 -1.67
CA VAL A 72 -5.34 -1.30 -1.10
C VAL A 72 -4.76 -0.25 -2.05
N MET A 73 -4.71 -0.52 -3.35
CA MET A 73 -4.23 0.47 -4.32
C MET A 73 -5.21 1.64 -4.45
N LEU A 74 -6.52 1.41 -4.36
CA LEU A 74 -7.48 2.51 -4.60
C LEU A 74 -7.76 3.35 -3.34
N SER A 75 -7.44 2.82 -2.15
CA SER A 75 -7.65 3.51 -0.86
C SER A 75 -6.57 4.55 -0.56
N ARG A 76 -7.00 5.79 -0.30
CA ARG A 76 -6.09 6.91 0.02
C ARG A 76 -5.59 6.93 1.47
N ARG A 77 -6.40 6.39 2.38
CA ARG A 77 -6.11 6.26 3.81
C ARG A 77 -6.54 4.86 4.24
N ARG A 78 -5.65 4.14 4.89
CA ARG A 78 -5.74 2.70 5.09
C ARG A 78 -5.42 2.39 6.54
N ILE A 79 -6.25 1.56 7.16
CA ILE A 79 -6.07 1.07 8.51
C ILE A 79 -5.99 -0.44 8.44
N PHE A 80 -4.85 -1.02 8.78
CA PHE A 80 -4.62 -2.46 8.75
C PHE A 80 -4.70 -3.01 10.18
N PHE A 81 -5.65 -3.91 10.39
CA PHE A 81 -5.75 -4.70 11.62
C PHE A 81 -4.98 -6.00 11.42
N THR A 82 -3.81 -6.08 12.06
CA THR A 82 -2.95 -7.26 12.03
C THR A 82 -2.95 -7.96 13.39
N ALA A 83 -2.43 -9.19 13.43
CA ALA A 83 -2.27 -9.98 14.65
C ALA A 83 -1.26 -9.35 15.63
N HIS A 84 -0.45 -8.40 15.19
CA HIS A 84 0.59 -7.77 16.00
C HIS A 84 0.21 -6.35 16.41
N GLN A 85 -0.26 -5.54 15.46
CA GLN A 85 -0.59 -4.15 15.71
C GLN A 85 -1.58 -3.58 14.70
N VAL A 86 -2.17 -2.43 15.03
CA VAL A 86 -2.91 -1.61 14.07
C VAL A 86 -1.92 -0.68 13.37
N LEU A 87 -2.03 -0.61 12.04
CA LEU A 87 -1.17 0.21 11.21
C LEU A 87 -2.01 1.19 10.42
N PHE A 88 -1.58 2.45 10.36
CA PHE A 88 -2.19 3.46 9.52
C PHE A 88 -1.26 3.83 8.37
N GLU A 89 -1.80 3.91 7.17
CA GLU A 89 -1.07 4.36 5.99
C GLU A 89 -1.89 5.34 5.15
N CYS A 90 -1.32 6.50 4.87
CA CYS A 90 -1.85 7.43 3.88
C CYS A 90 -0.85 7.67 2.73
N ARG A 91 -0.93 8.79 2.02
CA ARG A 91 0.08 9.18 1.01
C ARG A 91 1.30 9.84 1.62
N LEU A 92 1.14 10.48 2.76
CA LEU A 92 2.18 11.29 3.39
C LEU A 92 2.98 10.47 4.39
N ASP A 93 2.31 9.63 5.18
CA ASP A 93 2.96 8.98 6.33
C ASP A 93 2.35 7.62 6.67
N VAL A 94 3.19 6.78 7.28
CA VAL A 94 2.84 5.48 7.83
C VAL A 94 3.06 5.55 9.33
N CYS A 95 2.06 5.13 10.11
CA CYS A 95 2.13 5.08 11.56
C CYS A 95 1.83 3.66 12.04
N SER A 96 2.43 3.27 13.16
CA SER A 96 2.21 2.00 13.84
C SER A 96 1.96 2.24 15.32
N GLU A 97 1.36 1.29 16.02
CA GLU A 97 1.10 1.43 17.47
C GLU A 97 2.39 1.42 18.30
N ASP A 98 3.44 0.77 17.80
CA ASP A 98 4.70 0.59 18.51
C ASP A 98 5.74 1.70 18.25
N ILE A 99 5.51 2.57 17.26
CA ILE A 99 6.40 3.68 16.92
C ILE A 99 5.68 5.01 17.17
N VAL A 100 6.16 5.76 18.17
CA VAL A 100 5.72 7.14 18.41
C VAL A 100 6.61 8.08 17.61
N THR A 101 6.09 8.64 16.52
CA THR A 101 6.73 9.77 15.84
C THR A 101 6.31 11.04 16.57
N GLU A 102 7.11 11.50 17.54
CA GLU A 102 6.87 12.84 18.09
C GLU A 102 7.03 13.90 16.98
N PRO A 103 6.22 14.98 16.99
CA PRO A 103 6.44 16.12 16.12
C PRO A 103 7.68 16.86 16.63
N SER A 104 8.86 16.32 16.39
CA SER A 104 10.09 17.08 16.57
C SER A 104 10.17 18.07 15.42
N ASN A 105 10.53 19.32 15.71
CA ASN A 105 10.79 20.36 14.70
C ASN A 105 11.94 20.01 13.73
N SER A 106 12.46 18.79 13.83
CA SER A 106 13.48 18.18 13.00
C SER A 106 12.82 17.19 12.05
N SER A 107 12.89 17.50 10.77
CA SER A 107 12.45 16.68 9.63
C SER A 107 13.24 15.37 9.44
N THR A 108 13.85 14.81 10.49
CA THR A 108 14.58 13.54 10.42
C THR A 108 13.66 12.35 10.69
N MET A 109 13.14 11.81 9.59
CA MET A 109 13.48 10.43 9.18
C MET A 109 13.23 9.30 10.20
N TYR A 110 12.04 9.24 10.80
CA TYR A 110 11.48 7.96 11.33
C TYR A 110 10.16 7.60 10.67
N SER A 111 9.87 8.19 9.51
CA SER A 111 8.70 7.82 8.77
C SER A 111 8.86 6.38 8.30
N LEU A 112 7.95 5.51 8.71
CA LEU A 112 7.71 4.21 8.08
C LEU A 112 7.26 4.39 6.60
N ALA A 113 7.34 5.60 6.04
CA ALA A 113 6.96 5.92 4.67
C ALA A 113 7.56 5.00 3.62
N THR A 114 8.72 4.38 3.82
CA THR A 114 9.30 3.41 2.87
C THR A 114 8.76 1.98 3.03
N THR A 115 8.07 1.69 4.14
CA THR A 115 7.54 0.36 4.50
C THR A 115 6.04 0.20 4.23
N GLY A 116 5.36 1.28 3.85
CA GLY A 116 3.94 1.26 3.49
C GLY A 116 3.65 0.40 2.26
N ILE A 117 2.46 -0.18 2.18
CA ILE A 117 2.06 -1.15 1.16
C ILE A 117 1.68 -0.44 -0.14
N GLY A 118 1.30 0.84 -0.07
CA GLY A 118 0.98 1.65 -1.25
C GLY A 118 2.14 2.46 -1.78
N GLN A 119 3.39 2.01 -1.60
CA GLN A 119 4.56 2.71 -2.16
C GLN A 119 4.37 3.05 -3.64
N VAL A 120 3.77 2.13 -4.39
CA VAL A 120 3.31 2.29 -5.77
C VAL A 120 2.67 3.68 -6.01
N LEU A 121 1.78 4.12 -5.12
CA LEU A 121 1.10 5.43 -5.23
C LEU A 121 1.74 6.55 -4.41
N ARG A 122 2.69 6.24 -3.52
CA ARG A 122 3.52 7.24 -2.83
C ARG A 122 4.67 7.77 -3.68
N SER A 123 4.98 7.11 -4.79
CA SER A 123 5.86 7.61 -5.85
C SER A 123 5.28 8.86 -6.56
N SER A 124 4.58 9.74 -5.84
CA SER A 124 4.35 11.12 -6.24
C SER A 124 5.57 11.97 -5.89
N ALA A 125 6.70 11.61 -6.51
CA ALA A 125 7.80 12.49 -6.92
C ALA A 125 8.91 11.55 -7.39
N PRO A 126 9.17 11.43 -8.71
CA PRO A 126 10.46 10.96 -9.15
C PRO A 126 11.49 11.83 -8.43
N MET A 127 12.40 11.22 -7.68
CA MET A 127 13.63 11.88 -7.30
C MET A 127 14.37 12.16 -8.61
N TYR A 128 14.08 13.31 -9.22
CA TYR A 128 14.60 13.81 -10.49
C TYR A 128 14.60 12.83 -11.69
N GLY A 129 13.70 13.06 -12.66
CA GLY A 129 14.04 12.90 -14.08
C GLY A 129 14.19 11.50 -14.69
N ARG A 130 13.86 10.40 -14.00
CA ARG A 130 13.89 9.05 -14.61
C ARG A 130 12.57 8.69 -15.31
N ARG A 131 12.64 8.55 -16.64
CA ARG A 131 11.66 7.84 -17.49
C ARG A 131 11.28 6.45 -16.94
N ASP A 132 12.20 5.83 -16.18
CA ASP A 132 12.06 4.49 -15.61
C ASP A 132 10.93 4.40 -14.55
N SER A 133 10.60 5.50 -13.85
CA SER A 133 9.67 5.49 -12.71
C SER A 133 8.26 4.97 -13.03
N TYR A 134 7.70 5.32 -14.21
CA TYR A 134 6.35 4.90 -14.59
C TYR A 134 6.30 3.45 -15.10
N MET A 135 7.34 3.02 -15.83
CA MET A 135 7.45 1.65 -16.31
C MET A 135 7.74 0.69 -15.15
N ASP A 136 8.59 1.08 -14.21
CA ASP A 136 8.86 0.34 -12.98
C ASP A 136 7.58 0.16 -12.17
N LEU A 137 6.75 1.21 -12.08
CA LEU A 137 5.46 1.17 -11.43
C LEU A 137 4.50 0.18 -12.11
N TYR A 138 4.39 0.25 -13.44
CA TYR A 138 3.58 -0.68 -14.23
C TYR A 138 4.03 -2.13 -14.00
N ILE A 139 5.34 -2.40 -14.10
CA ILE A 139 5.92 -3.74 -13.91
C ILE A 139 5.63 -4.25 -12.49
N GLN A 140 5.81 -3.40 -11.48
CA GLN A 140 5.53 -3.77 -10.09
C GLN A 140 4.06 -4.15 -9.90
N VAL A 141 3.15 -3.37 -10.47
CA VAL A 141 1.69 -3.59 -10.35
C VAL A 141 1.27 -4.90 -10.98
N ILE A 142 1.74 -5.17 -12.21
CA ILE A 142 1.47 -6.42 -12.89
C ILE A 142 2.07 -7.60 -12.12
N LYS A 143 3.33 -7.48 -11.69
CA LYS A 143 4.02 -8.52 -10.91
C LYS A 143 3.26 -8.86 -9.64
N GLU A 144 2.87 -7.86 -8.85
CA GLU A 144 2.15 -8.09 -7.60
C GLU A 144 0.74 -8.64 -7.85
N TYR A 145 0.00 -8.09 -8.82
CA TYR A 145 -1.36 -8.55 -9.10
C TYR A 145 -1.40 -10.01 -9.56
N THR A 146 -0.50 -10.39 -10.46
CA THR A 146 -0.45 -11.73 -11.07
C THR A 146 0.00 -12.83 -10.11
N GLN A 147 0.59 -12.49 -8.96
CA GLN A 147 0.93 -13.43 -7.90
C GLN A 147 -0.26 -13.80 -7.00
N ARG A 148 -1.41 -13.15 -7.19
CA ARG A 148 -2.61 -13.36 -6.35
C ARG A 148 -3.61 -14.31 -7.01
N SER A 149 -4.38 -14.99 -6.18
CA SER A 149 -5.44 -15.90 -6.58
C SER A 149 -6.72 -15.14 -6.94
N LEU A 150 -7.22 -15.37 -8.15
CA LEU A 150 -8.48 -14.81 -8.62
C LEU A 150 -9.58 -15.86 -8.53
N THR A 151 -10.72 -15.50 -7.94
CA THR A 151 -11.92 -16.36 -7.97
C THR A 151 -12.49 -16.44 -9.39
N VAL A 152 -12.39 -15.35 -10.15
CA VAL A 152 -12.85 -15.22 -11.53
C VAL A 152 -11.68 -14.69 -12.37
N GLU A 153 -11.00 -15.57 -13.08
CA GLU A 153 -9.78 -15.21 -13.82
C GLU A 153 -10.03 -14.19 -14.95
N SER A 154 -11.23 -14.22 -15.57
CA SER A 154 -11.58 -13.28 -16.64
C SER A 154 -11.58 -11.82 -16.20
N ASP A 155 -11.77 -11.56 -14.91
CA ASP A 155 -11.87 -10.20 -14.37
C ASP A 155 -10.50 -9.52 -14.26
N ILE A 156 -9.40 -10.26 -14.47
CA ILE A 156 -8.04 -9.72 -14.36
C ILE A 156 -7.80 -8.52 -15.29
N VAL A 157 -8.31 -8.58 -16.51
CA VAL A 157 -8.07 -7.55 -17.53
C VAL A 157 -8.74 -6.25 -17.12
N ASP A 158 -10.01 -6.33 -16.72
CA ASP A 158 -10.78 -5.18 -16.24
C ASP A 158 -10.18 -4.62 -14.95
N ALA A 159 -9.71 -5.51 -14.07
CA ALA A 159 -9.12 -5.13 -12.81
C ALA A 159 -7.80 -4.37 -12.98
N VAL A 160 -6.92 -4.87 -13.84
CA VAL A 160 -5.65 -4.22 -14.18
C VAL A 160 -5.92 -2.92 -14.92
N ALA A 161 -6.83 -2.88 -15.89
CA ALA A 161 -7.18 -1.66 -16.61
C ALA A 161 -7.64 -0.54 -15.66
N ALA A 162 -8.47 -0.87 -14.67
CA ALA A 162 -8.91 0.08 -13.65
C ALA A 162 -7.76 0.62 -12.78
N LEU A 163 -6.83 -0.25 -12.39
CA LEU A 163 -5.64 0.13 -11.62
C LEU A 163 -4.72 1.07 -12.41
N LEU A 164 -4.44 0.71 -13.67
CA LEU A 164 -3.59 1.50 -14.55
C LEU A 164 -4.20 2.88 -14.81
N LYS A 165 -5.52 2.96 -15.01
CA LYS A 165 -6.24 4.24 -15.13
C LYS A 165 -6.09 5.11 -13.87
N ALA A 166 -6.22 4.51 -12.69
CA ALA A 166 -6.01 5.22 -11.42
C ALA A 166 -4.56 5.73 -11.27
N MET A 167 -3.58 4.95 -11.74
CA MET A 167 -2.15 5.33 -11.73
C MET A 167 -1.84 6.47 -12.69
N THR A 168 -2.32 6.41 -13.93
CA THR A 168 -2.12 7.50 -14.91
C THR A 168 -2.61 8.83 -14.35
N LYS A 169 -3.77 8.84 -13.69
CA LYS A 169 -4.31 10.02 -13.00
C LYS A 169 -3.44 10.49 -11.83
N GLY A 170 -2.84 9.56 -11.08
CA GLY A 170 -1.99 9.87 -9.94
C GLY A 170 -0.63 10.45 -10.31
N VAL A 171 0.01 9.90 -11.35
CA VAL A 171 1.35 10.30 -11.82
C VAL A 171 1.28 11.51 -12.77
N LYS A 172 0.08 11.88 -13.25
CA LYS A 172 -0.14 12.89 -14.32
C LYS A 172 0.63 12.57 -15.61
N GLU A 173 0.90 11.29 -15.86
CA GLU A 173 1.53 10.83 -17.10
C GLU A 173 0.58 11.14 -18.27
N ASN A 174 1.10 11.70 -19.36
CA ASN A 174 0.31 12.15 -20.51
C ASN A 174 -0.96 12.95 -20.14
N ASP A 175 -0.83 13.91 -19.21
CA ASP A 175 -1.93 14.76 -18.70
C ASP A 175 -3.05 13.98 -17.96
N GLY A 176 -2.74 12.77 -17.49
CA GLY A 176 -3.72 11.90 -16.84
C GLY A 176 -4.62 11.14 -17.83
N ASP A 177 -4.35 11.22 -19.14
CA ASP A 177 -5.11 10.53 -20.18
C ASP A 177 -4.61 9.08 -20.36
N PHE A 178 -5.43 8.13 -19.91
CA PHE A 178 -5.16 6.71 -20.03
C PHE A 178 -4.94 6.25 -21.47
N SER A 179 -5.67 6.81 -22.44
CA SER A 179 -5.60 6.42 -23.85
C SER A 179 -4.29 6.84 -24.53
N LYS A 180 -3.65 7.88 -24.01
CA LYS A 180 -2.32 8.33 -24.43
C LYS A 180 -1.21 7.60 -23.68
N ALA A 181 -1.49 7.14 -22.46
CA ALA A 181 -0.53 6.41 -21.64
C ALA A 181 -0.45 4.91 -21.96
N PHE A 182 -1.51 4.29 -22.48
CA PHE A 182 -1.54 2.86 -22.79
C PHE A 182 -2.18 2.56 -24.16
N LYS A 183 -1.59 1.60 -24.87
CA LYS A 183 -2.14 0.99 -26.08
C LYS A 183 -2.15 -0.53 -25.92
N PHE A 184 -3.32 -1.15 -26.02
CA PHE A 184 -3.51 -2.60 -25.78
C PHE A 184 -2.94 -3.08 -24.44
N GLY A 185 -3.04 -2.25 -23.39
CA GLY A 185 -2.48 -2.56 -22.07
C GLY A 185 -0.98 -2.33 -21.92
N MET A 186 -0.27 -1.99 -23.01
CA MET A 186 1.16 -1.68 -22.98
C MET A 186 1.39 -0.18 -22.80
N PRO A 187 2.25 0.24 -21.86
CA PRO A 187 2.56 1.65 -21.66
C PRO A 187 3.29 2.26 -22.87
N ILE A 188 2.89 3.47 -23.25
CA ILE A 188 3.46 4.25 -24.35
C ILE A 188 4.38 5.32 -23.75
N GLY A 189 5.66 5.34 -24.12
CA GLY A 189 6.57 6.40 -23.68
C GLY A 189 6.20 7.74 -24.30
N ARG A 190 6.47 8.87 -23.61
CA ARG A 190 6.37 10.21 -24.21
C ARG A 190 7.13 10.25 -25.53
N ASN A 191 6.42 10.58 -26.62
CA ASN A 191 7.04 10.95 -27.89
C ASN A 191 8.02 12.10 -27.62
N LEU A 192 9.28 11.90 -27.99
CA LEU A 192 10.26 12.99 -28.10
C LEU A 192 9.91 13.77 -29.36
N GLU A 193 8.82 14.53 -29.32
CA GLU A 193 8.54 15.54 -30.32
C GLU A 193 8.36 16.86 -29.58
N GLU A 194 9.46 17.62 -29.51
CA GLU A 194 9.53 19.07 -29.64
C GLU A 194 11.00 19.48 -29.48
N GLY A 195 11.67 19.58 -30.63
CA GLY A 195 12.83 20.45 -30.85
C GLY A 195 12.39 21.67 -31.63
#